data_AF-A0A2X3ENV8-F1
#
_entry.id   AF-A0A2X3ENV8-F1
#
_cell.length_a   1.000
_cell.length_b   1.000
_cell.length_c   1.000
_cell.angle_alpha   90.00
_cell.angle_beta   90.00
_cell.angle_gamma   90.00
#
_symmetry.space_group_name_H-M   'P 1'
#
loop_
_entity.id
_entity.type
_entity.pdbx_description
1 polymer ?
#
loop_
_entity_poly.entity_id
_entity_poly.type
_entity_poly.pdbx_seq_one_letter_code
_entity_poly.pdbx_strand_id
1 'polypeptide(L)'
;MRRKAGGSGIPEIEGALEELRPVRWWRVLPVKFVGGMGTLGAGMVLGREGPMVQLGGNIGRMVLDVFRMRSPEARHTLLATGAASGLSAAFNAPLAGILFIIEEMRPQFRYNLISIKAVFTGVIMSSIVFRIFNGEAAIIEVGKLSNAR
;
A
#
# COMPACT_ATOMS: atom_id res chain seq x y z
N MET A 1 -23.52 9.96 3.59
CA MET A 1 -22.11 10.21 3.97
C MET A 1 -21.38 8.87 4.07
N ARG A 2 -20.79 8.36 2.97
CA ARG A 2 -20.14 7.02 2.97
C ARG A 2 -18.85 7.05 3.80
N ARG A 3 -18.70 6.12 4.76
CA ARG A 3 -17.48 5.93 5.58
C ARG A 3 -16.35 5.37 4.71
N LYS A 4 -15.51 6.25 4.15
CA LYS A 4 -14.41 5.90 3.21
C LYS A 4 -13.20 5.17 3.84
N ALA A 5 -13.24 4.90 5.14
CA ALA A 5 -12.18 4.19 5.88
C ALA A 5 -12.58 2.75 6.27
N GLY A 6 -13.83 2.33 6.03
CA GLY A 6 -14.27 0.96 6.33
C GLY A 6 -13.84 -0.05 5.26
N GLY A 7 -13.75 -1.33 5.65
CA GLY A 7 -13.41 -2.44 4.74
C GLY A 7 -11.96 -2.44 4.26
N SER A 8 -11.69 -3.14 3.14
CA SER A 8 -10.34 -3.31 2.58
C SER A 8 -9.65 -1.96 2.34
N GLY A 9 -10.29 -1.05 1.60
CA GLY A 9 -9.69 0.23 1.23
C GLY A 9 -8.93 0.20 -0.10
N ILE A 10 -8.69 -0.97 -0.68
CA ILE A 10 -8.18 -1.12 -2.06
C ILE A 10 -9.11 -0.42 -3.08
N PRO A 11 -10.45 -0.62 -3.05
CA PRO A 11 -11.35 0.08 -3.99
C PRO A 11 -11.38 1.61 -3.81
N GLU A 12 -10.94 2.11 -2.66
CA GLU A 12 -10.81 3.56 -2.44
C GLU A 12 -9.55 4.11 -3.11
N ILE A 13 -8.47 3.32 -3.19
CA ILE A 13 -7.23 3.68 -3.88
C ILE A 13 -7.39 3.52 -5.40
N GLU A 14 -8.04 2.45 -5.88
CA GLU A 14 -8.39 2.28 -7.30
C GLU A 14 -9.22 3.44 -7.81
N GLY A 15 -10.34 3.74 -7.13
CA GLY A 15 -11.16 4.87 -7.48
C GLY A 15 -10.44 6.22 -7.38
N ALA A 16 -9.37 6.32 -6.58
CA ALA A 16 -8.53 7.52 -6.53
C ALA A 16 -7.55 7.62 -7.71
N LEU A 17 -7.05 6.50 -8.23
CA LEU A 17 -6.30 6.48 -9.49
C LEU A 17 -7.19 6.87 -10.67
N GLU A 18 -8.45 6.45 -10.66
CA GLU A 18 -9.47 6.85 -11.66
C GLU A 18 -9.99 8.28 -11.50
N GLU A 19 -9.51 9.03 -10.49
CA GLU A 19 -10.04 10.36 -10.14
C GLU A 19 -11.52 10.36 -9.69
N LEU A 20 -12.17 9.20 -9.58
CA LEU A 20 -13.57 9.07 -9.15
C LEU A 20 -13.74 9.25 -7.63
N ARG A 21 -12.67 9.03 -6.86
CA ARG A 21 -12.70 9.11 -5.39
C ARG A 21 -11.64 10.06 -4.84
N PRO A 22 -12.02 11.04 -3.99
CA PRO A 22 -11.05 11.93 -3.36
C PRO A 22 -10.31 11.23 -2.22
N VAL A 23 -9.01 11.45 -2.16
CA VAL A 23 -8.11 10.93 -1.11
C VAL A 23 -8.00 11.96 0.01
N ARG A 24 -8.65 11.69 1.15
CA ARG A 24 -8.67 12.58 2.32
C ARG A 24 -7.68 12.09 3.38
N TRP A 25 -6.39 12.17 3.08
CA TRP A 25 -5.31 11.59 3.89
C TRP A 25 -5.36 12.04 5.35
N TRP A 26 -5.65 13.31 5.63
CA TRP A 26 -5.73 13.86 6.99
C TRP A 26 -6.81 13.22 7.87
N ARG A 27 -7.85 12.61 7.26
CA ARG A 27 -8.87 11.84 7.99
C ARG A 27 -8.60 10.35 7.93
N VAL A 28 -8.22 9.83 6.76
CA VAL A 28 -8.09 8.39 6.56
C VAL A 28 -6.90 7.83 7.32
N LEU A 29 -5.76 8.53 7.37
CA LEU A 29 -4.57 8.06 8.08
C LEU A 29 -4.83 7.76 9.56
N PRO A 30 -5.31 8.72 10.39
CA PRO A 30 -5.55 8.43 11.81
C PRO A 30 -6.68 7.42 12.02
N VAL A 31 -7.77 7.53 11.26
CA VAL A 31 -8.95 6.64 11.43
C VAL A 31 -8.63 5.20 11.05
N LYS A 32 -7.94 4.99 9.93
CA LYS A 32 -7.61 3.65 9.43
C LYS A 32 -6.53 2.99 10.28
N PHE A 33 -5.56 3.77 10.77
CA PHE A 33 -4.51 3.26 11.66
C PHE A 33 -5.08 2.84 13.01
N VAL A 34 -5.79 3.74 13.72
CA VAL A 34 -6.36 3.43 15.04
C VAL A 34 -7.47 2.37 14.94
N GLY A 35 -8.35 2.49 13.95
CA GLY A 35 -9.39 1.50 13.71
C GLY A 35 -8.81 0.13 13.37
N GLY A 36 -7.79 0.07 12.50
CA GLY A 36 -7.11 -1.16 12.13
C GLY A 36 -6.40 -1.83 13.31
N MET A 37 -5.67 -1.07 14.13
CA MET A 37 -5.07 -1.58 15.36
C MET A 37 -6.12 -2.16 16.31
N GLY A 38 -7.25 -1.47 16.50
CA GLY A 38 -8.34 -1.96 17.35
C GLY A 38 -8.96 -3.26 16.84
N THR A 39 -9.28 -3.34 15.54
CA THR A 39 -9.92 -4.54 14.95
C THR A 39 -8.98 -5.74 14.88
N LEU A 40 -7.71 -5.52 14.50
CA LEU A 40 -6.71 -6.59 14.43
C LEU A 40 -6.28 -7.03 15.82
N GLY A 41 -6.10 -6.08 16.75
CA GLY A 41 -5.78 -6.35 18.15
C GLY A 41 -6.90 -7.08 18.90
N ALA A 42 -8.16 -6.88 18.49
CA ALA A 42 -9.32 -7.62 19.00
C ALA A 42 -9.46 -9.04 18.41
N GLY A 43 -8.56 -9.47 17.52
CA GLY A 43 -8.58 -10.81 16.94
C GLY A 43 -9.68 -11.05 15.89
N MET A 44 -10.21 -9.99 15.27
CA MET A 44 -11.17 -10.14 14.19
C MET A 44 -10.52 -10.79 12.97
N VAL A 45 -11.29 -11.58 12.20
CA VAL A 45 -10.82 -12.25 10.97
C VAL A 45 -10.69 -11.24 9.84
N LEU A 46 -9.61 -10.47 9.87
CA LEU A 46 -9.28 -9.41 8.91
C LEU A 46 -7.78 -9.43 8.60
N GLY A 47 -7.42 -9.11 7.37
CA GLY A 47 -6.03 -8.95 6.95
C GLY A 47 -5.52 -7.53 7.17
N ARG A 48 -4.19 -7.41 7.38
CA ARG A 48 -3.50 -6.11 7.39
C ARG A 48 -3.31 -5.49 6.00
N GLU A 49 -3.51 -6.26 4.94
CA GLU A 49 -3.22 -5.85 3.56
C GLU A 49 -3.98 -4.60 3.13
N GLY A 50 -5.31 -4.64 3.23
CA GLY A 50 -6.17 -3.54 2.83
C GLY A 50 -5.87 -2.24 3.58
N PRO A 51 -5.82 -2.27 4.94
CA PRO A 51 -5.40 -1.11 5.73
C PRO A 51 -4.05 -0.55 5.30
N MET A 52 -3.04 -1.41 5.09
CA MET A 52 -1.69 -0.98 4.72
C MET A 52 -1.64 -0.36 3.31
N VAL A 53 -2.36 -0.92 2.34
CA VAL A 53 -2.47 -0.35 0.99
C VAL A 53 -3.14 1.02 1.04
N GLN A 54 -4.25 1.15 1.76
CA GLN A 54 -4.96 2.42 1.85
C GLN A 54 -4.14 3.48 2.60
N LEU A 55 -3.47 3.11 3.71
CA LEU A 55 -2.57 3.99 4.44
C LEU A 55 -1.42 4.46 3.53
N GLY A 56 -0.75 3.54 2.86
CA GLY A 56 0.35 3.83 1.95
C GLY A 56 -0.06 4.78 0.82
N GLY A 57 -1.18 4.52 0.15
CA GLY A 57 -1.69 5.42 -0.90
C GLY A 57 -2.04 6.82 -0.38
N ASN A 58 -2.59 6.93 0.85
CA ASN A 58 -2.86 8.22 1.47
C ASN A 58 -1.57 8.96 1.86
N ILE A 59 -0.51 8.26 2.28
CA ILE A 59 0.82 8.86 2.50
C ILE A 59 1.37 9.40 1.17
N GLY A 60 1.26 8.64 0.08
CA GLY A 60 1.65 9.12 -1.25
C GLY A 60 0.94 10.41 -1.65
N ARG A 61 -0.37 10.50 -1.38
CA ARG A 61 -1.14 11.73 -1.58
C ARG A 61 -0.69 12.87 -0.65
N MET A 62 -0.44 12.57 0.62
CA MET A 62 0.01 13.56 1.60
C MET A 62 1.33 14.19 1.15
N VAL A 63 2.30 13.39 0.70
CA VAL A 63 3.58 13.87 0.17
C VAL A 63 3.35 14.78 -1.04
N LEU A 64 2.51 14.37 -2.00
CA LEU A 64 2.15 15.20 -3.14
C LEU A 64 1.61 16.58 -2.73
N ASP A 65 0.68 16.60 -1.77
CA ASP A 65 0.03 17.83 -1.29
C ASP A 65 1.02 18.73 -0.50
N VAL A 66 1.86 18.14 0.35
CA VAL A 66 2.88 18.84 1.15
C VAL A 66 3.95 19.48 0.25
N PHE A 67 4.43 18.76 -0.76
CA PHE A 67 5.40 19.27 -1.74
C PHE A 67 4.74 20.06 -2.88
N ARG A 68 3.41 20.26 -2.84
CA ARG A 68 2.63 21.06 -3.81
C ARG A 68 2.86 20.65 -5.27
N MET A 69 3.08 19.36 -5.52
CA MET A 69 3.30 18.83 -6.87
C MET A 69 1.98 18.84 -7.65
N ARG A 70 1.94 19.53 -8.80
CA ARG A 70 0.72 19.69 -9.61
C ARG A 70 0.61 18.73 -10.80
N SER A 71 1.63 17.90 -11.06
CA SER A 71 1.61 16.95 -12.17
C SER A 71 0.62 15.79 -11.90
N PRO A 72 -0.30 15.50 -12.84
CA PRO A 72 -1.16 14.31 -12.78
C PRO A 72 -0.35 13.01 -12.70
N GLU A 73 0.77 12.93 -13.43
CA GLU A 73 1.68 11.79 -13.43
C GLU A 73 2.30 11.59 -12.04
N ALA A 74 2.74 12.66 -11.38
CA ALA A 74 3.26 12.59 -10.02
C ALA A 74 2.17 12.13 -9.04
N ARG A 75 0.92 12.57 -9.22
CA ARG A 75 -0.21 12.16 -8.38
C ARG A 75 -0.45 10.66 -8.47
N HIS A 76 -0.56 10.13 -9.68
CA HIS A 76 -0.72 8.69 -9.89
C HIS A 76 0.49 7.92 -9.37
N THR A 77 1.69 8.35 -9.75
CA THR A 77 2.95 7.71 -9.35
C THR A 77 3.09 7.58 -7.84
N LEU A 78 2.96 8.67 -7.09
CA LEU A 78 3.10 8.64 -5.64
C LEU A 78 2.00 7.84 -4.94
N LEU A 79 0.76 7.91 -5.45
CA LEU A 79 -0.35 7.14 -4.89
C LEU A 79 -0.10 5.64 -5.05
N ALA A 80 0.28 5.18 -6.24
CA ALA A 80 0.56 3.77 -6.50
C ALA A 80 1.84 3.29 -5.82
N THR A 81 2.92 4.09 -5.82
CA THR A 81 4.13 3.77 -5.05
C THR A 81 3.82 3.59 -3.58
N GLY A 82 3.00 4.48 -2.99
CA GLY A 82 2.57 4.36 -1.60
C GLY A 82 1.75 3.09 -1.35
N ALA A 83 0.79 2.78 -2.22
CA ALA A 83 -0.02 1.57 -2.16
C ALA A 83 0.83 0.28 -2.25
N ALA A 84 1.75 0.21 -3.21
CA ALA A 84 2.70 -0.90 -3.39
C ALA A 84 3.58 -1.10 -2.15
N SER A 85 4.10 0.01 -1.63
CA SER A 85 4.96 0.03 -0.45
C SER A 85 4.23 -0.48 0.78
N GLY A 86 2.95 -0.10 0.94
CA GLY A 86 2.06 -0.60 1.98
C GLY A 86 1.86 -2.11 1.89
N LEU A 87 1.56 -2.64 0.70
CA LEU A 87 1.40 -4.08 0.50
C LEU A 87 2.71 -4.85 0.76
N SER A 88 3.83 -4.32 0.27
CA SER A 88 5.16 -4.90 0.53
C SER A 88 5.46 -5.01 2.01
N ALA A 89 5.18 -3.96 2.80
CA ALA A 89 5.36 -3.98 4.25
C ALA A 89 4.35 -4.90 4.97
N ALA A 90 3.16 -5.10 4.40
CA ALA A 90 2.19 -6.04 4.94
C ALA A 90 2.66 -7.51 4.81
N PHE A 91 3.50 -7.83 3.83
CA PHE A 91 3.89 -9.21 3.52
C PHE A 91 5.38 -9.51 3.51
N ASN A 92 6.24 -8.54 3.80
CA ASN A 92 7.68 -8.66 3.54
C ASN A 92 7.96 -9.16 2.10
N ALA A 93 7.09 -8.77 1.16
CA ALA A 93 7.04 -9.32 -0.20
C ALA A 93 7.12 -8.18 -1.22
N PRO A 94 8.32 -7.64 -1.50
CA PRO A 94 8.48 -6.49 -2.38
C PRO A 94 7.99 -6.76 -3.80
N LEU A 95 8.25 -7.95 -4.34
CA LEU A 95 7.79 -8.32 -5.68
C LEU A 95 6.25 -8.37 -5.77
N ALA A 96 5.58 -8.87 -4.74
CA ALA A 96 4.12 -8.90 -4.69
C ALA A 96 3.53 -7.49 -4.66
N GLY A 97 4.13 -6.57 -3.89
CA GLY A 97 3.74 -5.16 -3.87
C GLY A 97 3.81 -4.49 -5.26
N ILE A 98 4.86 -4.79 -6.02
CA ILE A 98 5.06 -4.25 -7.38
C ILE A 98 4.07 -4.87 -8.36
N LEU A 99 3.95 -6.20 -8.36
CA LEU A 99 3.03 -6.93 -9.24
C LEU A 99 1.58 -6.52 -9.01
N PHE A 100 1.18 -6.31 -7.75
CA PHE A 100 -0.17 -5.84 -7.42
C PHE A 100 -0.54 -4.53 -8.11
N ILE A 101 0.36 -3.55 -8.15
CA ILE A 101 0.11 -2.32 -8.91
C ILE A 101 0.06 -2.59 -10.42
N ILE A 102 0.87 -3.53 -10.90
CA ILE A 102 0.98 -3.83 -12.32
C ILE A 102 -0.23 -4.59 -12.86
N GLU A 103 -0.80 -5.49 -12.06
CA GLU A 103 -1.87 -6.41 -12.44
C GLU A 103 -3.25 -5.90 -12.06
N GLU A 104 -3.44 -5.52 -10.79
CA GLU A 104 -4.75 -5.14 -10.24
C GLU A 104 -5.06 -3.66 -10.53
N MET A 105 -4.08 -2.77 -10.31
CA MET A 105 -4.26 -1.31 -10.50
C MET A 105 -4.01 -0.86 -11.96
N ARG A 106 -3.89 -1.83 -12.89
CA ARG A 106 -3.43 -1.68 -14.28
C ARG A 106 -4.29 -0.78 -15.19
N PRO A 107 -5.65 -0.78 -15.12
CA PRO A 107 -6.44 -0.05 -16.11
C PRO A 107 -6.32 1.49 -16.01
N GLN A 108 -5.70 1.98 -14.93
CA GLN A 108 -5.84 3.36 -14.44
C GLN A 108 -4.49 4.09 -14.39
N PHE A 109 -3.42 3.39 -14.77
CA PHE A 109 -2.04 3.88 -14.70
C PHE A 109 -1.47 4.03 -16.10
N ARG A 110 -1.17 5.27 -16.51
CA ARG A 110 -0.38 5.50 -17.72
C ARG A 110 1.05 5.08 -17.44
N TYR A 111 1.39 3.86 -17.87
CA TYR A 111 2.74 3.31 -17.75
C TYR A 111 3.76 4.25 -18.38
N ASN A 112 4.48 4.95 -17.52
CA ASN A 112 5.70 5.65 -17.89
C ASN A 112 6.87 4.97 -17.17
N LEU A 113 8.00 4.86 -17.85
CA LEU A 113 9.22 4.22 -17.31
C LEU A 113 9.64 4.86 -15.96
N ILE A 114 9.38 6.15 -15.82
CA ILE A 114 9.64 6.92 -14.59
C ILE A 114 8.81 6.40 -13.42
N SER A 115 7.52 6.11 -13.66
CA SER A 115 6.60 5.69 -12.60
C SER A 115 6.90 4.28 -12.11
N ILE A 116 7.26 3.35 -13.01
CA ILE A 116 7.71 2.01 -12.60
C ILE A 116 8.96 2.13 -11.72
N LYS A 117 9.97 2.89 -12.15
CA LYS A 117 11.18 3.11 -11.34
C LYS A 117 10.84 3.68 -9.95
N ALA A 118 9.91 4.63 -9.87
CA ALA A 118 9.46 5.20 -8.60
C ALA A 118 8.72 4.20 -7.70
N VAL A 119 7.94 3.26 -8.27
CA VAL A 119 7.29 2.19 -7.50
C VAL A 119 8.36 1.26 -6.91
N PHE A 120 9.35 0.85 -7.72
CA PHE A 120 10.46 0.02 -7.27
C PHE A 120 11.24 0.67 -6.11
N THR A 121 11.60 1.95 -6.22
CA THR A 121 12.35 2.63 -5.16
C THR A 121 11.55 2.71 -3.86
N GLY A 122 10.26 3.05 -3.93
CA GLY A 122 9.41 3.11 -2.73
C GLY A 122 9.25 1.74 -2.05
N VAL A 123 9.04 0.69 -2.84
CA VAL A 123 8.90 -0.68 -2.32
C VAL A 123 10.19 -1.18 -1.68
N ILE A 124 11.35 -0.91 -2.30
CA ILE A 124 12.66 -1.25 -1.73
C ILE A 124 12.82 -0.55 -0.37
N MET A 125 12.55 0.75 -0.28
CA MET A 125 12.64 1.49 0.98
C MET A 125 11.68 0.94 2.04
N SER A 126 10.45 0.61 1.65
CA SER A 126 9.46 0.00 2.55
C SER A 126 9.93 -1.35 3.10
N SER A 127 10.52 -2.18 2.24
CA SER A 127 11.09 -3.49 2.62
C SER A 127 12.29 -3.34 3.57
N ILE A 128 13.19 -2.39 3.30
CA ILE A 128 14.32 -2.09 4.20
C ILE A 128 13.81 -1.67 5.57
N VAL A 129 12.87 -0.73 5.63
CA VAL A 129 12.28 -0.28 6.90
C VAL A 129 11.60 -1.44 7.62
N PHE A 130 10.82 -2.26 6.91
CA PHE A 130 10.18 -3.43 7.49
C PHE A 130 11.20 -4.38 8.14
N ARG A 131 12.30 -4.68 7.44
CA ARG A 131 13.37 -5.58 7.91
C ARG A 131 14.16 -5.02 9.09
N ILE A 132 14.37 -3.71 9.16
CA ILE A 132 15.02 -3.08 10.31
C ILE A 132 14.23 -3.34 11.60
N PHE A 133 12.89 -3.32 11.53
CA PHE A 133 12.05 -3.49 12.72
C PHE A 133 11.65 -4.95 13.00
N ASN A 134 11.50 -5.79 11.98
CA ASN A 134 10.97 -7.15 12.11
C ASN A 134 12.01 -8.26 11.84
N GLY A 135 13.23 -7.87 11.44
CA GLY A 135 14.26 -8.80 10.99
C GLY A 135 14.00 -9.34 9.58
N GLU A 136 14.82 -10.32 9.17
CA GLU A 136 14.76 -10.92 7.83
C GLU A 136 13.89 -12.18 7.74
N ALA A 137 13.25 -12.57 8.84
CA ALA A 137 12.43 -13.78 8.89
C ALA A 137 11.22 -13.69 7.95
N ALA A 138 10.88 -14.84 7.36
CA ALA A 138 9.66 -14.96 6.57
C ALA A 138 8.44 -14.91 7.51
N ILE A 139 7.33 -14.33 7.04
CA ILE A 139 6.09 -14.33 7.81
C ILE A 139 5.52 -15.75 7.96
N ILE A 140 5.74 -16.59 6.94
CA ILE A 140 5.31 -17.98 6.93
C ILE A 140 6.53 -18.84 6.64
N GLU A 141 6.94 -19.65 7.61
CA GLU A 141 7.99 -20.65 7.45
C GLU A 141 7.34 -22.03 7.26
N VAL A 142 7.49 -22.59 6.05
CA VAL A 142 6.97 -23.92 5.70
C VAL A 142 8.05 -25.01 5.87
N GLY A 143 9.30 -24.62 6.12
CA GLY A 143 10.45 -25.53 6.16
C GLY A 143 10.88 -26.02 4.77
N LYS A 144 11.93 -26.83 4.70
CA LYS A 144 12.34 -27.49 3.45
C LYS A 144 11.56 -28.79 3.28
N LEU A 145 10.96 -28.97 2.11
CA LEU A 145 10.27 -30.21 1.70
C LEU A 145 11.18 -31.46 1.73
N SER A 146 12.50 -31.28 1.80
CA SER A 146 13.48 -32.36 1.96
C SER A 146 13.36 -33.12 3.30
N ASN A 147 12.73 -32.53 4.32
CA ASN A 147 12.55 -33.14 5.64
C ASN A 147 11.20 -33.88 5.78
N ALA A 148 10.41 -33.96 4.70
CA ALA A 148 9.11 -34.62 4.65
C ALA A 148 9.18 -36.03 4.04
N ARG A 149 10.28 -36.75 4.25
CA ARG A 149 10.41 -38.18 3.95
C ARG A 149 10.19 -39.02 5.20
#